data_AF-A0A917YLQ9-F1
#
_entry.id   AF-A0A917YLQ9-F1
#
_cell.length_a   1.000
_cell.length_b   1.000
_cell.length_c   1.000
_cell.angle_alpha   90.00
_cell.angle_beta   90.00
_cell.angle_gamma   90.00
#
_symmetry.space_group_name_H-M   'P 1'
#
loop_
_entity.id
_entity.type
_entity.pdbx_description
1 polymer ?
#
loop_
_entity_poly.entity_id
_entity_poly.type
_entity_poly.pdbx_seq_one_letter_code
_entity_poly.pdbx_strand_id
1 'polypeptide(L)'
;MFLGHTADDQAETFLMMLARRSGIDGLAGLRPEWIEVDIHWHRPLLGQGREALRDYLRGAGVAWVDDPSNENDRFARVRARKALRCLAPLGLHADDIAAAASHLAMARQVIVGAVHDWSVGHVTQGAGALSFSPDAFAEAPVELRRRLLISVQRWIGGTSYPPREADLARLISGLLSGRDATLGGVRFRQTKGQIAASREPRAAMGPVPLGQIWDHRWQVSGPAEPGLTIAALGAEGLRQCPDWRDHGSREALIVSPAVWQSGTLIAAPLAGLPGDWCAQLCPDFGMFILAH
;
A
#
# COMPACT_ATOMS: atom_id res chain seq x y z
N MET A 1 13.85 -3.87 15.37
CA MET A 1 14.20 -5.30 15.25
C MET A 1 15.16 -5.49 14.08
N PHE A 2 16.16 -6.36 14.23
CA PHE A 2 17.16 -6.63 13.18
C PHE A 2 17.04 -8.05 12.65
N LEU A 3 17.26 -8.22 11.35
CA LEU A 3 17.22 -9.50 10.65
C LEU A 3 18.55 -9.77 9.94
N GLY A 4 19.04 -11.01 10.02
CA GLY A 4 20.31 -11.45 9.42
C GLY A 4 20.21 -11.81 7.94
N HIS A 5 19.44 -11.05 7.14
CA HIS A 5 19.34 -11.31 5.69
C HIS A 5 20.58 -10.81 4.95
N THR A 6 21.05 -11.58 3.96
CA THR A 6 22.31 -11.36 3.23
C THR A 6 22.10 -11.06 1.73
N ALA A 7 23.19 -10.82 0.99
CA ALA A 7 23.15 -10.69 -0.47
C ALA A 7 22.62 -11.96 -1.17
N ASP A 8 23.00 -13.15 -0.67
CA ASP A 8 22.41 -14.42 -1.13
C ASP A 8 20.89 -14.46 -0.99
N ASP A 9 20.36 -13.93 0.10
CA ASP A 9 18.92 -13.88 0.35
C ASP A 9 18.20 -12.95 -0.64
N GLN A 10 18.88 -11.88 -1.06
CA GLN A 10 18.40 -11.03 -2.15
C GLN A 10 18.34 -11.78 -3.48
N ALA A 11 19.42 -12.49 -3.83
CA ALA A 11 19.48 -13.25 -5.06
C ALA A 11 18.44 -14.38 -5.10
N GLU A 12 18.27 -15.10 -3.98
CA GLU A 12 17.24 -16.12 -3.82
C GLU A 12 15.83 -15.53 -4.01
N THR A 13 15.56 -14.39 -3.36
CA THR A 13 14.27 -13.67 -3.48
C THR A 13 14.04 -13.19 -4.91
N PHE A 14 15.05 -12.64 -5.56
CA PHE A 14 15.00 -12.18 -6.95
C PHE A 14 14.57 -13.31 -7.88
N LEU A 15 15.23 -14.47 -7.81
CA LEU A 15 14.88 -15.62 -8.64
C LEU A 15 13.47 -16.15 -8.36
N MET A 16 13.05 -16.17 -7.09
CA MET A 16 11.68 -16.55 -6.73
C MET A 16 10.64 -15.60 -7.32
N MET A 17 10.91 -14.29 -7.32
CA MET A 17 10.02 -13.27 -7.89
C MET A 17 10.03 -13.27 -9.42
N LEU A 18 11.19 -13.54 -10.02
CA LEU A 18 11.33 -13.73 -11.47
C LEU A 18 10.54 -14.95 -11.96
N ALA A 19 10.62 -16.08 -11.26
CA ALA A 19 9.83 -17.28 -11.57
C ALA A 19 8.31 -17.02 -11.50
N ARG A 20 7.89 -16.08 -10.65
CA ARG A 20 6.49 -15.60 -10.56
C ARG A 20 6.12 -14.56 -11.63
N ARG A 21 7.05 -14.21 -12.53
CA ARG A 21 6.88 -13.15 -13.55
C ARG A 21 6.51 -11.80 -12.92
N SER A 22 7.11 -11.50 -11.77
CA SER A 22 6.86 -10.27 -11.05
C SER A 22 7.47 -9.08 -11.78
N GLY A 23 6.83 -7.91 -11.69
CA GLY A 23 7.41 -6.65 -12.15
C GLY A 23 8.47 -6.11 -11.19
N ILE A 24 8.86 -4.85 -11.41
CA ILE A 24 9.91 -4.16 -10.66
C ILE A 24 9.67 -4.16 -9.14
N ASP A 25 8.43 -4.15 -8.65
CA ASP A 25 8.13 -4.19 -7.22
C ASP A 25 8.56 -5.49 -6.54
N GLY A 26 8.50 -6.61 -7.28
CA GLY A 26 8.97 -7.91 -6.81
C GLY A 26 10.45 -8.14 -7.08
N LEU A 27 10.95 -7.68 -8.23
CA LEU A 27 12.35 -7.84 -8.63
C LEU A 27 13.31 -6.90 -7.90
N ALA A 28 12.81 -5.82 -7.28
CA ALA A 28 13.58 -4.98 -6.36
C ALA A 28 14.03 -5.72 -5.07
N GLY A 29 13.56 -6.96 -4.86
CA GLY A 29 14.00 -7.80 -3.75
C GLY A 29 13.49 -7.34 -2.38
N LEU A 30 14.18 -7.81 -1.35
CA LEU A 30 13.97 -7.45 0.05
C LEU A 30 14.35 -5.98 0.28
N ARG A 31 13.53 -5.28 1.06
CA ARG A 31 13.81 -3.90 1.49
C ARG A 31 14.87 -3.88 2.61
N PRO A 32 15.82 -2.93 2.62
CA PRO A 32 16.78 -2.80 3.71
C PRO A 32 16.10 -2.48 5.05
N GLU A 33 14.99 -1.73 5.00
CA GLU A 33 14.18 -1.41 6.17
C GLU A 33 12.70 -1.23 5.82
N TRP A 34 11.82 -1.41 6.81
CA TRP A 34 10.40 -1.08 6.74
C TRP A 34 9.79 -0.99 8.15
N ILE A 35 8.60 -0.37 8.25
CA ILE A 35 7.79 -0.33 9.47
C ILE A 35 6.61 -1.27 9.31
N GLU A 36 6.33 -2.08 10.32
CA GLU A 36 5.17 -2.96 10.38
C GLU A 36 4.69 -3.09 11.82
N VAL A 37 3.43 -2.74 12.08
CA VAL A 37 2.82 -2.77 13.42
C VAL A 37 3.69 -2.02 14.46
N ASP A 38 4.10 -0.80 14.12
CA ASP A 38 4.99 0.08 14.91
C ASP A 38 6.39 -0.51 15.22
N ILE A 39 6.76 -1.61 14.57
CA ILE A 39 8.10 -2.18 14.67
C ILE A 39 8.92 -1.74 13.44
N HIS A 40 10.06 -1.12 13.71
CA HIS A 40 11.07 -0.80 12.70
C HIS A 40 11.94 -2.03 12.46
N TRP A 41 11.90 -2.57 11.24
CA TRP A 41 12.68 -3.73 10.82
C TRP A 41 13.87 -3.30 9.99
N HIS A 42 15.06 -3.84 10.26
CA HIS A 42 16.28 -3.55 9.53
C HIS A 42 17.00 -4.83 9.09
N ARG A 43 17.60 -4.82 7.88
CA ARG A 43 18.44 -5.88 7.31
C ARG A 43 19.86 -5.34 7.06
N PRO A 44 20.69 -5.17 8.11
CA PRO A 44 22.00 -4.52 7.97
C PRO A 44 23.01 -5.31 7.13
N LEU A 45 22.82 -6.62 6.98
CA LEU A 45 23.74 -7.51 6.28
C LEU A 45 23.38 -7.71 4.80
N LEU A 46 22.41 -6.97 4.27
CA LEU A 46 21.83 -7.23 2.94
C LEU A 46 22.83 -7.05 1.78
N GLY A 47 23.92 -6.30 2.02
CA GLY A 47 25.03 -6.13 1.07
C GLY A 47 26.19 -7.13 1.26
N GLN A 48 26.12 -8.01 2.26
CA GLN A 48 27.20 -8.95 2.58
C GLN A 48 26.88 -10.34 2.06
N GLY A 49 27.83 -10.99 1.39
CA GLY A 49 27.72 -12.40 0.98
C GLY A 49 27.83 -13.37 2.16
N ARG A 50 27.15 -14.51 2.07
CA ARG A 50 27.13 -15.54 3.12
C ARG A 50 28.53 -16.09 3.43
N GLU A 51 29.34 -16.35 2.41
CA GLU A 51 30.70 -16.87 2.60
C GLU A 51 31.62 -15.83 3.25
N ALA A 52 31.52 -14.56 2.88
CA ALA A 52 32.27 -13.48 3.53
C ALA A 52 31.95 -13.37 5.03
N LEU A 53 30.67 -13.55 5.41
CA LEU A 53 30.27 -13.60 6.81
C LEU A 53 30.83 -14.84 7.53
N ARG A 54 30.85 -16.01 6.86
CA ARG A 54 31.46 -17.23 7.42
C ARG A 54 32.98 -17.10 7.57
N ASP A 55 33.67 -16.47 6.62
CA ASP A 55 35.09 -16.13 6.72
C ASP A 55 35.35 -15.24 7.94
N TYR A 56 34.53 -14.20 8.12
CA TYR A 56 34.61 -13.32 9.28
C TYR A 56 34.43 -14.08 10.61
N LEU A 57 33.41 -14.93 10.72
CA LEU A 57 33.17 -15.75 11.91
C LEU A 57 34.31 -16.73 12.19
N ARG A 58 34.86 -17.37 11.14
CA ARG A 58 36.05 -18.22 11.25
C ARG A 58 37.25 -17.43 11.78
N GLY A 59 37.50 -16.24 11.24
CA GLY A 59 38.57 -15.35 11.72
C GLY A 59 38.38 -14.88 13.16
N ALA A 60 37.13 -14.72 13.60
CA ALA A 60 36.77 -14.36 14.96
C ALA A 60 36.69 -15.56 15.94
N GLY A 61 36.85 -16.79 15.46
CA GLY A 61 36.70 -17.99 16.29
C GLY A 61 35.28 -18.23 16.80
N VAL A 62 34.26 -17.69 16.11
CA VAL A 62 32.85 -17.82 16.50
C VAL A 62 32.21 -18.98 15.73
N ALA A 63 31.69 -19.96 16.45
CA ALA A 63 30.94 -21.08 15.87
C ALA A 63 29.50 -20.66 15.53
N TRP A 64 28.91 -21.31 14.53
CA TRP A 64 27.49 -21.19 14.16
C TRP A 64 26.87 -22.57 13.97
N VAL A 65 25.54 -22.61 13.89
CA VAL A 65 24.76 -23.83 13.65
C VAL A 65 24.15 -23.78 12.25
N ASP A 66 24.32 -24.85 11.47
CA ASP A 66 23.65 -25.02 10.18
C ASP A 66 22.37 -25.85 10.38
N ASP A 67 21.21 -25.27 10.04
CA ASP A 67 19.90 -25.93 10.16
C ASP A 67 19.70 -26.97 9.02
N PRO A 68 19.39 -28.25 9.31
CA PRO A 68 19.18 -29.29 8.31
C PRO A 68 18.04 -29.00 7.30
N SER A 69 17.07 -28.17 7.67
CA SER A 69 15.97 -27.77 6.79
C SER A 69 16.43 -26.95 5.56
N ASN A 70 17.65 -26.42 5.61
CA ASN A 70 18.27 -25.63 4.53
C ASN A 70 18.52 -26.42 3.23
N GLU A 71 18.37 -27.75 3.25
CA GLU A 71 18.61 -28.62 2.09
C GLU A 71 17.31 -29.20 1.48
N ASN A 72 16.14 -28.89 2.04
CA ASN A 72 14.88 -29.48 1.59
C ASN A 72 14.28 -28.76 0.37
N ASP A 73 14.33 -29.42 -0.80
CA ASP A 73 13.85 -28.90 -2.09
C ASP A 73 12.35 -28.58 -2.18
N ARG A 74 11.55 -29.03 -1.21
CA ARG A 74 10.14 -28.63 -1.12
C ARG A 74 10.01 -27.11 -0.97
N PHE A 75 10.98 -26.46 -0.34
CA PHE A 75 10.98 -25.01 -0.16
C PHE A 75 11.52 -24.27 -1.40
N ALA A 76 10.77 -23.26 -1.87
CA ALA A 76 11.12 -22.48 -3.05
C ALA A 76 12.51 -21.84 -2.97
N ARG A 77 12.91 -21.46 -1.76
CA ARG A 77 14.19 -20.82 -1.46
C ARG A 77 15.38 -21.77 -1.70
N VAL A 78 15.25 -23.04 -1.34
CA VAL A 78 16.28 -24.06 -1.61
C VAL A 78 16.44 -24.29 -3.11
N ARG A 79 15.34 -24.33 -3.86
CA ARG A 79 15.39 -24.42 -5.33
C ARG A 79 16.04 -23.19 -5.96
N ALA A 80 15.76 -21.99 -5.46
CA ALA A 80 16.42 -20.77 -5.92
C ALA A 80 17.94 -20.82 -5.66
N ARG A 81 18.37 -21.29 -4.48
CA ARG A 81 19.80 -21.49 -4.17
C ARG A 81 20.47 -22.50 -5.09
N LYS A 82 19.78 -23.59 -5.44
CA LYS A 82 20.28 -24.56 -6.45
C LYS A 82 20.42 -23.91 -7.81
N ALA A 83 19.44 -23.13 -8.25
CA ALA A 83 19.49 -22.40 -9.50
C ALA A 83 20.67 -21.41 -9.55
N LEU A 84 20.94 -20.67 -8.46
CA LEU A 84 22.12 -19.79 -8.37
C LEU A 84 23.43 -20.53 -8.66
N ARG A 85 23.61 -21.72 -8.11
CA ARG A 85 24.80 -22.55 -8.40
C ARG A 85 24.91 -22.94 -9.86
N CYS A 86 23.79 -23.22 -10.53
CA CYS A 86 23.77 -23.53 -11.95
C CYS A 86 24.02 -22.29 -12.84
N LEU A 87 23.75 -21.09 -12.32
CA LEU A 87 23.95 -19.82 -13.03
C LEU A 87 25.38 -19.28 -12.86
N ALA A 88 26.09 -19.67 -11.80
CA ALA A 88 27.47 -19.23 -11.53
C ALA A 88 28.46 -19.44 -12.71
N PRO A 89 28.44 -20.54 -13.48
CA PRO A 89 29.29 -20.70 -14.66
C PRO A 89 29.05 -19.68 -15.77
N LEU A 90 27.89 -19.00 -15.77
CA LEU A 90 27.58 -17.88 -16.68
C LEU A 90 28.04 -16.53 -16.13
N GLY A 91 28.72 -16.50 -14.99
CA GLY A 91 29.13 -15.27 -14.30
C GLY A 91 28.00 -14.62 -13.51
N LEU A 92 26.91 -15.34 -13.21
CA LEU A 92 25.77 -14.83 -12.43
C LEU A 92 25.83 -15.35 -11.00
N HIS A 93 26.63 -14.69 -10.17
CA HIS A 93 26.74 -15.02 -8.74
C HIS A 93 25.64 -14.31 -7.93
N ALA A 94 25.55 -14.66 -6.65
CA ALA A 94 24.60 -14.05 -5.74
C ALA A 94 24.76 -12.52 -5.69
N ASP A 95 26.00 -12.04 -5.60
CA ASP A 95 26.29 -10.60 -5.51
C ASP A 95 25.91 -9.85 -6.78
N ASP A 96 26.11 -10.45 -7.97
CA ASP A 96 25.71 -9.87 -9.25
C ASP A 96 24.19 -9.66 -9.33
N ILE A 97 23.43 -10.69 -8.92
CA ILE A 97 21.96 -10.65 -8.92
C ILE A 97 21.44 -9.71 -7.82
N ALA A 98 22.06 -9.69 -6.65
CA ALA A 98 21.73 -8.75 -5.58
C ALA A 98 21.98 -7.30 -6.00
N ALA A 99 23.08 -7.03 -6.70
CA ALA A 99 23.37 -5.71 -7.28
C ALA A 99 22.30 -5.31 -8.31
N ALA A 100 21.88 -6.23 -9.19
CA ALA A 100 20.79 -5.98 -10.12
C ALA A 100 19.47 -5.66 -9.40
N ALA A 101 19.13 -6.40 -8.34
CA ALA A 101 17.95 -6.11 -7.51
C ALA A 101 18.03 -4.72 -6.87
N SER A 102 19.21 -4.31 -6.39
CA SER A 102 19.46 -2.98 -5.83
C SER A 102 19.26 -1.87 -6.87
N HIS A 103 19.77 -2.05 -8.10
CA HIS A 103 19.53 -1.10 -9.20
C HIS A 103 18.03 -0.96 -9.52
N LEU A 104 17.28 -2.07 -9.53
CA LEU A 104 15.83 -2.05 -9.71
C LEU A 104 15.11 -1.38 -8.52
N ALA A 105 15.59 -1.56 -7.30
CA ALA A 105 15.04 -0.88 -6.12
C ALA A 105 15.21 0.64 -6.21
N MET A 106 16.37 1.13 -6.67
CA MET A 106 16.60 2.55 -6.92
C MET A 106 15.69 3.09 -8.03
N ALA A 107 15.56 2.37 -9.15
CA ALA A 107 14.64 2.74 -10.22
C ALA A 107 13.17 2.79 -9.73
N ARG A 108 12.76 1.82 -8.90
CA ARG A 108 11.43 1.82 -8.28
C ARG A 108 11.21 3.05 -7.40
N GLN A 109 12.19 3.47 -6.61
CA GLN A 109 12.09 4.67 -5.78
C GLN A 109 11.83 5.93 -6.61
N VAL A 110 12.52 6.08 -7.74
CA VAL A 110 12.27 7.20 -8.68
C VAL A 110 10.84 7.16 -9.21
N ILE A 111 10.33 5.98 -9.58
CA ILE A 111 8.95 5.84 -10.08
C ILE A 111 7.93 6.18 -8.98
N VAL A 112 8.15 5.72 -7.75
CA VAL A 112 7.29 6.06 -6.60
C VAL A 112 7.27 7.56 -6.36
N GLY A 113 8.45 8.21 -6.39
CA GLY A 113 8.56 9.67 -6.31
C GLY A 113 7.78 10.38 -7.42
N ALA A 114 7.91 9.92 -8.66
CA ALA A 114 7.15 10.50 -9.78
C ALA A 114 5.62 10.36 -9.63
N VAL A 115 5.14 9.24 -9.09
CA VAL A 115 3.70 9.05 -8.78
C VAL A 115 3.25 9.98 -7.66
N HIS A 116 4.07 10.13 -6.61
CA HIS A 116 3.82 11.08 -5.52
C HIS A 116 3.73 12.51 -6.05
N ASP A 117 4.73 12.97 -6.79
CA ASP A 117 4.82 14.35 -7.29
C ASP A 117 3.67 14.66 -8.26
N TRP A 118 3.33 13.71 -9.14
CA TRP A 118 2.15 13.84 -9.98
C TRP A 118 0.87 13.94 -9.15
N SER A 119 0.74 13.13 -8.09
CA SER A 119 -0.42 13.15 -7.20
C SER A 119 -0.57 14.48 -6.47
N VAL A 120 0.53 15.07 -5.97
CA VAL A 120 0.51 16.39 -5.33
C VAL A 120 -0.04 17.47 -6.28
N GLY A 121 0.28 17.41 -7.57
CA GLY A 121 -0.18 18.39 -8.55
C GLY A 121 -1.58 18.14 -9.14
N HIS A 122 -2.07 16.91 -9.13
CA HIS A 122 -3.25 16.52 -9.93
C HIS A 122 -4.34 15.79 -9.15
N VAL A 123 -4.10 15.40 -7.89
CA VAL A 123 -5.06 14.67 -7.06
C VAL A 123 -5.52 15.55 -5.92
N THR A 124 -6.83 15.76 -5.84
CA THR A 124 -7.49 16.40 -4.70
C THR A 124 -8.01 15.33 -3.75
N GLN A 125 -7.73 15.50 -2.46
CA GLN A 125 -8.22 14.60 -1.40
C GLN A 125 -9.31 15.31 -0.58
N GLY A 126 -10.43 14.63 -0.34
CA GLY A 126 -11.53 15.15 0.47
C GLY A 126 -12.43 14.06 1.01
N ALA A 127 -12.76 14.13 2.30
CA ALA A 127 -13.61 13.16 3.00
C ALA A 127 -13.25 11.67 2.75
N GLY A 128 -11.95 11.36 2.57
CA GLY A 128 -11.46 10.00 2.31
C GLY A 128 -11.65 9.49 0.88
N ALA A 129 -12.11 10.36 -0.02
CA ALA A 129 -12.15 10.16 -1.45
C ALA A 129 -11.03 10.96 -2.15
N LEU A 130 -10.76 10.58 -3.38
CA LEU A 130 -9.78 11.23 -4.25
C LEU A 130 -10.48 11.68 -5.54
N SER A 131 -10.10 12.82 -6.09
CA SER A 131 -10.50 13.23 -7.44
C SER A 131 -9.32 13.74 -8.25
N PHE A 132 -9.36 13.52 -9.55
CA PHE A 132 -8.31 13.95 -10.49
C PHE A 132 -8.89 14.16 -11.89
N SER A 133 -8.19 14.95 -12.71
CA SER A 133 -8.63 15.26 -14.08
C SER A 133 -8.54 14.03 -15.00
N PRO A 134 -9.58 13.70 -15.78
CA PRO A 134 -9.54 12.65 -16.80
C PRO A 134 -8.45 12.92 -17.85
N ASP A 135 -8.28 14.19 -18.25
CA ASP A 135 -7.33 14.59 -19.29
C ASP A 135 -5.89 14.43 -18.77
N ALA A 136 -5.60 14.94 -17.57
CA ALA A 136 -4.29 14.77 -16.95
C ALA A 136 -3.94 13.28 -16.74
N PHE A 137 -4.93 12.47 -16.36
CA PHE A 137 -4.76 11.01 -16.26
C PHE A 137 -4.50 10.36 -17.62
N ALA A 138 -5.18 10.79 -18.68
CA ALA A 138 -4.99 10.30 -20.05
C ALA A 138 -3.63 10.72 -20.65
N GLU A 139 -3.08 11.85 -20.24
CA GLU A 139 -1.75 12.31 -20.67
C GLU A 139 -0.61 11.66 -19.88
N ALA A 140 -0.88 11.19 -18.64
CA ALA A 140 0.14 10.59 -17.80
C ALA A 140 0.77 9.31 -18.43
N PRO A 141 2.06 9.04 -18.19
CA PRO A 141 2.70 7.81 -18.64
C PRO A 141 1.96 6.55 -18.16
N VAL A 142 2.00 5.48 -18.97
CA VAL A 142 1.24 4.25 -18.70
C VAL A 142 1.54 3.64 -17.33
N GLU A 143 2.80 3.61 -16.91
CA GLU A 143 3.18 3.05 -15.61
C GLU A 143 2.78 3.97 -14.45
N LEU A 144 2.74 5.29 -14.67
CA LEU A 144 2.24 6.24 -13.67
C LEU A 144 0.76 6.00 -13.42
N ARG A 145 -0.06 5.93 -14.48
CA ARG A 145 -1.48 5.58 -14.37
C ARG A 145 -1.70 4.28 -13.61
N ARG A 146 -0.93 3.25 -13.96
CA ARG A 146 -1.04 1.92 -13.39
C ARG A 146 -0.76 1.95 -11.88
N ARG A 147 0.34 2.60 -11.48
CA ARG A 147 0.73 2.74 -10.06
C ARG A 147 -0.20 3.63 -9.27
N LEU A 148 -0.62 4.76 -9.84
CA LEU A 148 -1.61 5.63 -9.22
C LEU A 148 -2.86 4.83 -8.85
N LEU A 149 -3.44 4.07 -9.78
CA LEU A 149 -4.66 3.31 -9.52
C LEU A 149 -4.44 2.15 -8.55
N ILE A 150 -3.26 1.51 -8.55
CA ILE A 150 -2.90 0.54 -7.50
C ILE A 150 -2.87 1.23 -6.13
N SER A 151 -2.23 2.39 -6.02
CA SER A 151 -2.17 3.15 -4.76
C SER A 151 -3.56 3.59 -4.31
N VAL A 152 -4.39 4.14 -5.20
CA VAL A 152 -5.79 4.51 -4.91
C VAL A 152 -6.56 3.30 -4.41
N GLN A 153 -6.43 2.16 -5.08
CA GLN A 153 -7.14 0.94 -4.73
C GLN A 153 -6.69 0.39 -3.37
N ARG A 154 -5.38 0.39 -3.07
CA ARG A 154 -4.88 -0.10 -1.79
C ARG A 154 -5.21 0.84 -0.64
N TRP A 155 -5.11 2.15 -0.86
CA TRP A 155 -5.43 3.15 0.15
C TRP A 155 -6.93 3.20 0.45
N ILE A 156 -7.79 3.37 -0.56
CA ILE A 156 -9.24 3.44 -0.38
C ILE A 156 -9.87 2.06 -0.17
N GLY A 157 -9.32 0.99 -0.73
CA GLY A 157 -9.90 -0.36 -0.61
C GLY A 157 -9.42 -1.10 0.64
N GLY A 158 -8.23 -0.77 1.16
CA GLY A 158 -7.61 -1.46 2.30
C GLY A 158 -6.98 -2.80 1.96
N THR A 159 -6.68 -3.08 0.68
CA THR A 159 -6.11 -4.37 0.27
C THR A 159 -4.59 -4.41 0.41
N SER A 160 -4.08 -5.52 0.95
CA SER A 160 -2.63 -5.72 1.11
C SER A 160 -1.91 -5.98 -0.21
N TYR A 161 -2.59 -6.60 -1.18
CA TYR A 161 -2.01 -7.00 -2.47
C TYR A 161 -2.55 -6.13 -3.61
N PRO A 162 -1.74 -5.88 -4.65
CA PRO A 162 -2.20 -5.19 -5.85
C PRO A 162 -3.28 -6.03 -6.57
N PRO A 163 -4.18 -5.37 -7.32
CA PRO A 163 -5.15 -6.05 -8.16
C PRO A 163 -4.46 -6.90 -9.23
N ARG A 164 -5.18 -7.88 -9.77
CA ARG A 164 -4.68 -8.67 -10.92
C ARG A 164 -4.50 -7.75 -12.12
N GLU A 165 -3.47 -8.01 -12.92
CA GLU A 165 -3.11 -7.17 -14.07
C GLU A 165 -4.29 -6.99 -15.06
N ALA A 166 -5.04 -8.06 -15.34
CA ALA A 166 -6.21 -8.00 -16.22
C ALA A 166 -7.33 -7.09 -15.67
N ASP A 167 -7.53 -7.07 -14.35
CA ASP A 167 -8.55 -6.22 -13.72
C ASP A 167 -8.14 -4.75 -13.75
N LEU A 168 -6.85 -4.49 -13.50
CA LEU A 168 -6.28 -3.14 -13.59
C LEU A 168 -6.29 -2.60 -15.02
N ALA A 169 -5.96 -3.41 -16.02
CA ALA A 169 -6.02 -3.03 -17.42
C ALA A 169 -7.45 -2.68 -17.86
N ARG A 170 -8.46 -3.45 -17.40
CA ARG A 170 -9.88 -3.15 -17.64
C ARG A 170 -10.29 -1.84 -16.97
N LEU A 171 -9.84 -1.59 -15.73
CA LEU A 171 -10.09 -0.32 -15.04
C LEU A 171 -9.50 0.86 -15.83
N ILE A 172 -8.22 0.81 -16.19
CA ILE A 172 -7.55 1.87 -16.96
C ILE A 172 -8.29 2.14 -18.27
N SER A 173 -8.57 1.10 -19.05
CA SER A 173 -9.30 1.24 -20.32
C SER A 173 -10.69 1.84 -20.12
N GLY A 174 -11.42 1.42 -19.08
CA GLY A 174 -12.72 1.97 -18.71
C GLY A 174 -12.65 3.47 -18.41
N LEU A 175 -11.70 3.89 -17.57
CA LEU A 175 -11.51 5.28 -17.19
C LEU A 175 -11.08 6.16 -18.36
N LEU A 176 -10.17 5.69 -19.22
CA LEU A 176 -9.77 6.41 -20.43
C LEU A 176 -10.93 6.55 -21.44
N SER A 177 -11.90 5.64 -21.40
CA SER A 177 -13.12 5.71 -22.23
C SER A 177 -14.27 6.49 -21.55
N GLY A 178 -14.00 7.18 -20.44
CA GLY A 178 -15.02 7.96 -19.74
C GLY A 178 -16.12 7.11 -19.07
N ARG A 179 -15.82 5.86 -18.69
CA ARG A 179 -16.78 4.97 -18.00
C ARG A 179 -16.51 4.87 -16.51
N ASP A 180 -17.59 4.74 -15.74
CA ASP A 180 -17.56 4.32 -14.33
C ASP A 180 -17.01 2.91 -14.20
N ALA A 181 -16.33 2.64 -13.08
CA ALA A 181 -15.75 1.33 -12.80
C ALA A 181 -15.68 1.05 -11.29
N THR A 182 -15.45 -0.21 -10.94
CA THR A 182 -15.16 -0.61 -9.56
C THR A 182 -13.95 -1.54 -9.56
N LEU A 183 -13.12 -1.45 -8.53
CA LEU A 183 -12.00 -2.37 -8.33
C LEU A 183 -11.67 -2.46 -6.84
N GLY A 184 -11.71 -3.68 -6.30
CA GLY A 184 -11.22 -3.98 -4.95
C GLY A 184 -11.79 -3.09 -3.84
N GLY A 185 -13.11 -2.88 -3.83
CA GLY A 185 -13.80 -2.06 -2.81
C GLY A 185 -13.81 -0.56 -3.09
N VAL A 186 -13.29 -0.13 -4.24
CA VAL A 186 -13.27 1.27 -4.68
C VAL A 186 -14.19 1.46 -5.88
N ARG A 187 -15.00 2.52 -5.83
CA ARG A 187 -15.82 2.99 -6.94
C ARG A 187 -15.16 4.21 -7.57
N PHE A 188 -14.98 4.13 -8.89
CA PHE A 188 -14.53 5.22 -9.74
C PHE A 188 -15.72 5.73 -10.53
N ARG A 189 -16.04 7.01 -10.38
CA ARG A 189 -17.13 7.67 -11.10
C ARG A 189 -16.58 8.79 -11.97
N GLN A 190 -17.07 8.85 -13.19
CA GLN A 190 -16.83 9.93 -14.12
C GLN A 190 -17.87 11.02 -13.90
N THR A 191 -17.38 12.23 -13.64
CA THR A 191 -18.19 13.43 -13.54
C THR A 191 -17.62 14.47 -14.49
N LYS A 192 -18.33 15.58 -14.72
CA LYS A 192 -17.90 16.60 -15.70
C LYS A 192 -16.52 17.15 -15.31
N GLY A 193 -15.49 16.71 -16.04
CA GLY A 193 -14.09 17.12 -15.84
C GLY A 193 -13.35 16.46 -14.68
N GLN A 194 -13.90 15.43 -14.03
CA GLN A 194 -13.24 14.73 -12.90
C GLN A 194 -13.54 13.23 -12.86
N ILE A 195 -12.52 12.45 -12.54
CA ILE A 195 -12.63 11.07 -12.07
C ILE A 195 -12.63 11.14 -10.54
N ALA A 196 -13.69 10.64 -9.90
CA ALA A 196 -13.80 10.55 -8.45
C ALA A 196 -13.67 9.10 -7.99
N ALA A 197 -12.74 8.82 -7.09
CA ALA A 197 -12.52 7.52 -6.45
C ALA A 197 -12.97 7.58 -4.98
N SER A 198 -13.90 6.70 -4.60
CA SER A 198 -14.46 6.63 -3.24
C SER A 198 -14.68 5.17 -2.83
N ARG A 199 -14.73 4.90 -1.52
CA ARG A 199 -14.98 3.54 -1.02
C ARG A 199 -16.41 3.12 -1.40
N GLU A 200 -16.57 1.87 -1.81
CA GLU A 200 -17.90 1.30 -2.01
C GLU A 200 -18.65 1.19 -0.67
N PRO A 201 -19.93 1.59 -0.57
CA PRO A 201 -20.66 1.53 0.71
C PRO A 201 -20.69 0.14 1.35
N ARG A 202 -20.75 -0.92 0.54
CA ARG A 202 -20.70 -2.32 1.00
C ARG A 202 -19.33 -2.76 1.54
N ALA A 203 -18.28 -2.01 1.22
CA ALA A 203 -16.91 -2.25 1.66
C ALA A 203 -16.52 -1.37 2.86
N ALA A 204 -17.46 -0.59 3.40
CA ALA A 204 -17.26 0.18 4.62
C ALA A 204 -17.09 -0.76 5.82
N MET A 205 -16.12 -0.45 6.67
CA MET A 205 -15.88 -1.22 7.88
C MET A 205 -17.03 -1.02 8.89
N GLY A 206 -17.30 -2.06 9.68
CA GLY A 206 -18.26 -1.99 10.77
C GLY A 206 -17.83 -1.05 11.91
N PRO A 207 -18.68 -0.91 12.94
CA PRO A 207 -18.38 -0.07 14.10
C PRO A 207 -17.17 -0.57 14.88
N VAL A 208 -16.33 0.35 15.35
CA VAL A 208 -15.22 0.07 16.28
C VAL A 208 -15.28 0.99 17.50
N PRO A 209 -14.72 0.60 18.65
CA PRO A 209 -14.56 1.50 19.79
C PRO A 209 -13.71 2.74 19.45
N LEU A 210 -13.91 3.81 20.22
CA LEU A 210 -13.04 4.99 20.18
C LEU A 210 -11.56 4.63 20.45
N GLY A 211 -10.65 5.45 19.92
CA GLY A 211 -9.21 5.28 20.08
C GLY A 211 -8.56 4.29 19.10
N GLN A 212 -9.35 3.58 18.29
CA GLN A 212 -8.85 2.75 17.19
C GLN A 212 -8.81 3.52 15.87
N ILE A 213 -7.92 3.12 14.97
CA ILE A 213 -7.91 3.63 13.59
C ILE A 213 -9.05 2.94 12.82
N TRP A 214 -10.08 3.71 12.46
CA TRP A 214 -11.19 3.21 11.68
C TRP A 214 -10.80 3.07 10.21
N ASP A 215 -11.10 1.92 9.62
CA ASP A 215 -10.88 1.62 8.20
C ASP A 215 -9.41 1.73 7.78
N HIS A 216 -8.50 1.51 8.75
CA HIS A 216 -7.05 1.63 8.63
C HIS A 216 -6.53 2.99 8.14
N ARG A 217 -7.39 4.01 8.13
CA ARG A 217 -7.08 5.36 7.63
C ARG A 217 -7.50 6.47 8.57
N TRP A 218 -8.55 6.29 9.37
CA TRP A 218 -9.16 7.38 10.11
C TRP A 218 -8.85 7.30 11.59
N GLN A 219 -8.15 8.30 12.10
CA GLN A 219 -8.09 8.57 13.52
C GLN A 219 -9.18 9.59 13.87
N VAL A 220 -10.08 9.21 14.77
CA VAL A 220 -11.15 10.09 15.26
C VAL A 220 -10.86 10.43 16.72
N SER A 221 -10.85 11.71 17.04
CA SER A 221 -10.57 12.25 18.38
C SER A 221 -11.69 13.17 18.85
N GLY A 222 -11.95 13.17 20.16
CA GLY A 222 -13.02 13.94 20.80
C GLY A 222 -13.28 13.48 22.23
N PRO A 223 -14.38 13.93 22.86
CA PRO A 223 -14.74 13.58 24.24
C PRO A 223 -14.89 12.07 24.44
N ALA A 224 -14.13 11.49 25.38
CA ALA A 224 -14.17 10.05 25.64
C ALA A 224 -15.34 9.69 26.56
N GLU A 225 -16.50 9.37 25.97
CA GLU A 225 -17.65 8.84 26.71
C GLU A 225 -17.85 7.33 26.46
N PRO A 226 -18.30 6.57 27.47
CA PRO A 226 -18.62 5.16 27.31
C PRO A 226 -19.72 4.91 26.26
N GLY A 227 -19.55 3.83 25.48
CA GLY A 227 -20.56 3.38 24.52
C GLY A 227 -20.54 4.10 23.17
N LEU A 228 -19.61 5.02 22.96
CA LEU A 228 -19.37 5.64 21.66
C LEU A 228 -18.59 4.70 20.73
N THR A 229 -18.97 4.73 19.45
CA THR A 229 -18.35 3.94 18.39
C THR A 229 -18.09 4.79 17.15
N ILE A 230 -17.06 4.42 16.38
CA ILE A 230 -16.76 5.00 15.07
C ILE A 230 -17.31 4.04 14.02
N ALA A 231 -18.15 4.54 13.12
CA ALA A 231 -18.68 3.79 11.99
C ALA A 231 -18.89 4.71 10.78
N ALA A 232 -19.25 4.14 9.63
CA ALA A 232 -19.60 4.93 8.46
C ALA A 232 -20.83 5.82 8.74
N LEU A 233 -20.83 7.05 8.26
CA LEU A 233 -21.97 7.97 8.37
C LEU A 233 -23.25 7.42 7.75
N GLY A 234 -23.12 6.70 6.64
CA GLY A 234 -24.25 6.12 5.91
C GLY A 234 -25.20 7.17 5.33
N ALA A 235 -26.19 6.68 4.59
CA ALA A 235 -27.21 7.56 3.99
C ALA A 235 -28.12 8.21 5.05
N GLU A 236 -28.42 7.50 6.14
CA GLU A 236 -29.26 8.01 7.22
C GLU A 236 -28.56 9.10 8.03
N GLY A 237 -27.30 8.89 8.42
CA GLY A 237 -26.56 9.91 9.14
C GLY A 237 -26.35 11.17 8.31
N LEU A 238 -26.09 11.02 7.00
CA LEU A 238 -25.95 12.18 6.10
C LEU A 238 -27.22 13.02 6.01
N ARG A 239 -28.42 12.42 6.12
CA ARG A 239 -29.69 13.18 6.14
C ARG A 239 -29.82 14.11 7.35
N GLN A 240 -29.09 13.83 8.42
CA GLN A 240 -29.08 14.64 9.64
C GLN A 240 -28.08 15.81 9.56
N CYS A 241 -27.29 15.90 8.49
CA CYS A 241 -26.29 16.95 8.28
C CYS A 241 -26.82 17.98 7.26
N PRO A 242 -27.38 19.13 7.66
CA PRO A 242 -28.07 20.05 6.73
C PRO A 242 -27.13 20.60 5.64
N ASP A 243 -25.90 20.97 6.00
CA ASP A 243 -24.95 21.68 5.14
C ASP A 243 -23.93 20.75 4.47
N TRP A 244 -24.17 19.44 4.45
CA TRP A 244 -23.18 18.45 3.98
C TRP A 244 -22.64 18.72 2.57
N ARG A 245 -23.44 19.38 1.72
CA ARG A 245 -23.09 19.71 0.33
C ARG A 245 -21.89 20.64 0.21
N ASP A 246 -21.64 21.46 1.23
CA ASP A 246 -20.49 22.37 1.27
C ASP A 246 -19.20 21.64 1.67
N HIS A 247 -19.32 20.40 2.17
CA HIS A 247 -18.21 19.61 2.69
C HIS A 247 -17.76 18.46 1.76
N GLY A 248 -18.55 18.11 0.74
CA GLY A 248 -18.12 17.13 -0.25
C GLY A 248 -19.25 16.43 -0.99
N SER A 249 -18.87 15.39 -1.74
CA SER A 249 -19.82 14.56 -2.48
C SER A 249 -20.54 13.59 -1.56
N ARG A 250 -21.80 13.28 -1.90
CA ARG A 250 -22.60 12.28 -1.19
C ARG A 250 -21.85 10.94 -1.10
N GLU A 251 -21.22 10.53 -2.19
CA GLU A 251 -20.50 9.26 -2.29
C GLU A 251 -19.33 9.16 -1.32
N ALA A 252 -18.60 10.25 -1.11
CA ALA A 252 -17.50 10.30 -0.14
C ALA A 252 -18.03 10.34 1.30
N LEU A 253 -19.05 11.16 1.56
CA LEU A 253 -19.54 11.39 2.92
C LEU A 253 -20.31 10.22 3.50
N ILE A 254 -21.07 9.45 2.73
CA ILE A 254 -21.77 8.28 3.31
C ILE A 254 -20.82 7.17 3.78
N VAL A 255 -19.57 7.18 3.34
CA VAL A 255 -18.52 6.22 3.75
C VAL A 255 -17.43 6.88 4.59
N SER A 256 -17.62 8.13 5.01
CA SER A 256 -16.72 8.82 5.93
C SER A 256 -16.99 8.41 7.39
N PRO A 257 -16.00 8.55 8.29
CA PRO A 257 -16.20 8.24 9.70
C PRO A 257 -17.20 9.21 10.35
N ALA A 258 -18.05 8.64 11.19
CA ALA A 258 -18.96 9.34 12.08
C ALA A 258 -18.97 8.66 13.46
N VAL A 259 -19.36 9.43 14.47
CA VAL A 259 -19.45 8.98 15.86
C VAL A 259 -20.89 8.65 16.20
N TRP A 260 -21.10 7.48 16.77
CA TRP A 260 -22.42 6.94 17.07
C TRP A 260 -22.52 6.47 18.52
N GLN A 261 -23.70 6.66 19.12
CA GLN A 261 -24.06 6.07 20.42
C GLN A 261 -25.41 5.37 20.28
N SER A 262 -25.44 4.05 20.52
CA SER A 262 -26.69 3.25 20.46
C SER A 262 -27.55 3.49 19.20
N GLY A 263 -26.93 3.75 18.05
CA GLY A 263 -27.61 4.01 16.77
C GLY A 263 -27.98 5.47 16.49
N THR A 264 -27.72 6.38 17.43
CA THR A 264 -27.89 7.82 17.25
C THR A 264 -26.59 8.47 16.78
N LEU A 265 -26.68 9.36 15.79
CA LEU A 265 -25.54 10.12 15.29
C LEU A 265 -25.15 11.19 16.33
N ILE A 266 -23.91 11.16 16.78
CA ILE A 266 -23.35 12.14 17.71
C ILE A 266 -22.57 13.21 16.96
N ALA A 267 -21.73 12.79 15.99
CA ALA A 267 -20.94 13.71 15.19
C ALA A 267 -20.62 13.13 13.81
N ALA A 268 -20.55 14.01 12.82
CA ALA A 268 -20.06 13.75 11.47
C ALA A 268 -19.06 14.85 11.07
N PRO A 269 -17.80 14.79 11.54
CA PRO A 269 -16.82 15.86 11.36
C PRO A 269 -16.58 16.26 9.91
N LEU A 270 -16.69 15.30 8.98
CA LEU A 270 -16.47 15.55 7.56
C LEU A 270 -17.73 16.01 6.81
N ALA A 271 -18.91 15.99 7.44
CA ALA A 271 -20.19 16.32 6.81
C ALA A 271 -20.83 17.59 7.39
N GLY A 272 -20.07 18.43 8.09
CA GLY A 272 -20.57 19.70 8.65
C GLY A 272 -21.23 19.58 10.02
N LEU A 273 -21.10 18.44 10.71
CA LEU A 273 -21.60 18.23 12.06
C LEU A 273 -20.48 17.78 13.02
N PRO A 274 -19.40 18.56 13.21
CA PRO A 274 -18.25 18.10 13.98
C PRO A 274 -18.51 18.00 15.49
N GLY A 275 -19.33 18.89 16.07
CA GLY A 275 -19.35 19.04 17.54
C GLY A 275 -17.92 19.30 18.06
N ASP A 276 -17.52 18.56 19.10
CA ASP A 276 -16.15 18.57 19.65
C ASP A 276 -15.25 17.47 19.03
N TRP A 277 -15.61 16.93 17.87
CA TRP A 277 -14.93 15.80 17.24
C TRP A 277 -14.14 16.20 16.00
N CYS A 278 -12.98 15.57 15.84
CA CYS A 278 -12.12 15.69 14.67
C CYS A 278 -11.88 14.30 14.05
N ALA A 279 -11.80 14.26 12.71
CA ALA A 279 -11.42 13.06 11.96
C ALA A 279 -10.24 13.38 11.05
N GLN A 280 -9.14 12.67 11.23
CA GLN A 280 -7.89 12.87 10.49
C GLN A 280 -7.45 11.58 9.78
N LEU A 281 -6.89 11.75 8.59
CA LEU A 281 -6.28 10.64 7.84
C LEU A 281 -4.88 10.33 8.39
N CYS A 282 -4.62 9.05 8.62
CA CYS A 282 -3.36 8.50 9.10
C CYS A 282 -3.13 7.12 8.45
N PRO A 283 -2.33 7.01 7.36
CA PRO A 283 -1.73 8.09 6.59
C PRO A 283 -2.70 8.73 5.57
N ASP A 284 -2.43 9.97 5.16
CA ASP A 284 -3.01 10.55 3.95
C ASP A 284 -2.50 9.84 2.68
N PHE A 285 -3.08 10.15 1.52
CA PHE A 285 -2.77 9.46 0.28
C PHE A 285 -1.32 9.70 -0.21
N GLY A 286 -0.78 10.91 -0.03
CA GLY A 286 0.59 11.24 -0.45
C GLY A 286 1.62 10.45 0.37
N MET A 287 1.47 10.45 1.70
CA MET A 287 2.28 9.67 2.61
C MET A 287 2.14 8.17 2.36
N PHE A 288 0.94 7.71 2.00
CA PHE A 288 0.71 6.31 1.64
C PHE A 288 1.52 5.89 0.41
N ILE A 289 1.58 6.71 -0.64
CA ILE A 289 2.37 6.43 -1.86
C ILE A 289 3.85 6.26 -1.51
N LEU A 290 4.42 7.15 -0.70
CA LEU A 290 5.84 7.08 -0.36
C LEU A 290 6.19 5.85 0.49
N ALA A 291 5.24 5.35 1.28
CA ALA A 291 5.44 4.20 2.14
C ALA A 291 5.29 2.83 1.42
N HIS A 292 4.74 2.78 0.20
CA HIS A 292 4.28 1.54 -0.45
C HIS A 292 4.74 1.36 -1.89
#